data_AF-A0A966D6X8-F1
#
_entry.id   AF-A0A966D6X8-F1
#
_cell.length_a   1.000
_cell.length_b   1.000
_cell.length_c   1.000
_cell.angle_alpha   90.00
_cell.angle_beta   90.00
_cell.angle_gamma   90.00
#
_symmetry.space_group_name_H-M   'P 1'
#
loop_
_entity.id
_entity.type
_entity.pdbx_description
1 polymer ?
#
loop_
_entity_poly.entity_id
_entity_poly.type
_entity_poly.pdbx_seq_one_letter_code
_entity_poly.pdbx_strand_id
1 'polypeptide(L)'
;MYPIVFIVILLGIIVNYLIGFSIATIAFWVEDATPYHWIYDKLLFILGGLLFPLELLPEFLRNIALNLPTSYLLYYPAKLFVQFTWELFWQVLFFQIIFLIAFYGLSLILFRIGIKKVSINGG
;
A
#
# COMPACT_ATOMS: atom_id res chain seq x y z
N MET A 1 -7.31 -16.97 -17.94
CA MET A 1 -6.89 -16.95 -16.52
C MET A 1 -6.20 -15.63 -16.15
N TYR A 2 -5.22 -15.16 -16.93
CA TYR A 2 -4.56 -13.85 -16.72
C TYR A 2 -5.45 -12.59 -16.62
N PRO A 3 -6.60 -12.47 -17.31
CA PRO A 3 -7.39 -11.23 -17.27
C PRO A 3 -7.89 -10.86 -15.87
N ILE A 4 -8.23 -11.84 -15.02
CA ILE A 4 -8.76 -11.57 -13.68
C ILE A 4 -7.68 -11.05 -12.72
N VAL A 5 -6.40 -11.40 -12.96
CA VAL A 5 -5.27 -10.93 -12.15
C VAL A 5 -5.10 -9.41 -12.31
N PHE A 6 -5.50 -8.83 -13.45
CA PHE A 6 -5.49 -7.37 -13.61
C PHE A 6 -6.39 -6.65 -12.60
N ILE A 7 -7.45 -7.30 -12.09
CA ILE A 7 -8.31 -6.71 -11.07
C ILE A 7 -7.52 -6.47 -9.79
N VAL A 8 -6.78 -7.48 -9.31
CA VAL A 8 -5.97 -7.34 -8.09
C VAL A 8 -4.75 -6.44 -8.30
N ILE A 9 -4.19 -6.37 -9.52
CA ILE A 9 -3.14 -5.40 -9.84
C ILE A 9 -3.69 -3.98 -9.78
N LEU A 10 -4.83 -3.72 -10.42
CA LEU A 10 -5.45 -2.40 -10.46
C LEU A 10 -5.89 -1.95 -9.06
N LEU A 11 -6.47 -2.86 -8.27
CA LEU A 11 -6.83 -2.58 -6.89
C LEU A 11 -5.58 -2.31 -6.04
N GLY A 12 -4.50 -3.05 -6.24
CA GLY A 12 -3.20 -2.80 -5.61
C GLY A 12 -2.64 -1.40 -5.95
N ILE A 13 -2.76 -0.96 -7.20
CA ILE A 13 -2.36 0.41 -7.61
C ILE A 13 -3.20 1.47 -6.89
N ILE A 14 -4.52 1.27 -6.78
CA ILE A 14 -5.41 2.21 -6.07
C ILE A 14 -5.04 2.29 -4.59
N VAL A 15 -4.82 1.16 -3.93
CA VAL A 15 -4.38 1.14 -2.52
C VAL A 15 -3.02 1.82 -2.37
N ASN A 16 -2.05 1.54 -3.27
CA ASN A 16 -0.75 2.21 -3.28
C ASN A 16 -0.89 3.73 -3.40
N TYR A 17 -1.76 4.19 -4.30
CA TYR A 17 -2.06 5.61 -4.46
C TYR A 17 -2.64 6.22 -3.18
N LEU A 18 -3.57 5.56 -2.50
CA LEU A 18 -4.15 6.05 -1.24
C LEU A 18 -3.14 6.12 -0.10
N ILE A 19 -2.20 5.16 -0.03
CA ILE A 19 -1.09 5.21 0.92
C ILE A 19 -0.20 6.42 0.60
N GLY A 20 0.21 6.57 -0.66
CA GLY A 20 1.01 7.70 -1.11
C GLY A 20 0.32 9.05 -0.86
N PHE A 21 -0.98 9.15 -1.12
CA PHE A 21 -1.77 10.34 -0.83
C PHE A 21 -1.82 10.62 0.67
N SER A 22 -2.02 9.61 1.51
CA SER A 22 -1.98 9.76 2.97
C SER A 22 -0.63 10.32 3.43
N ILE A 23 0.48 9.85 2.87
CA ILE A 23 1.82 10.38 3.15
C ILE A 23 1.94 11.83 2.65
N ALA A 24 1.49 12.12 1.42
CA ALA A 24 1.57 13.46 0.84
C ALA A 24 0.78 14.49 1.67
N THR A 25 -0.35 14.12 2.27
CA THR A 25 -1.09 15.03 3.15
C THR A 25 -0.30 15.48 4.38
N ILE A 26 0.75 14.76 4.79
CA ILE A 26 1.66 15.19 5.87
C ILE A 26 2.30 16.55 5.56
N ALA A 27 2.41 16.94 4.29
CA ALA A 27 2.88 18.27 3.86
C ALA A 27 2.05 19.45 4.44
N PHE A 28 0.84 19.21 4.94
CA PHE A 28 0.11 20.26 5.68
C PHE A 28 0.71 20.55 7.07
N TRP A 29 1.61 19.70 7.57
CA TRP A 29 2.25 19.84 8.87
C TRP A 29 3.77 19.96 8.84
N VAL A 30 4.41 19.47 7.78
CA VAL A 30 5.86 19.50 7.63
C VAL A 30 6.24 20.33 6.41
N GLU A 31 7.46 20.85 6.39
CA GLU A 31 7.97 21.66 5.27
C GLU A 31 8.23 20.83 4.01
N ASP A 32 8.67 19.58 4.18
CA ASP A 32 8.91 18.63 3.08
C ASP A 32 8.41 17.22 3.43
N ALA A 33 7.51 16.68 2.61
CA ALA A 33 6.97 15.33 2.76
C ALA A 33 7.79 14.25 2.03
N THR A 34 8.77 14.65 1.21
CA THR A 34 9.60 13.76 0.39
C THR A 34 10.32 12.67 1.20
N PRO A 35 10.92 12.93 2.38
CA PRO A 35 11.58 11.89 3.15
C PRO A 35 10.64 10.75 3.56
N TYR A 36 9.37 11.05 3.83
CA TYR A 36 8.36 10.05 4.20
C TYR A 36 8.00 9.14 3.02
N HIS A 37 7.94 9.70 1.81
CA HIS A 37 7.78 8.92 0.58
C HIS A 37 8.96 7.98 0.36
N TRP A 38 10.20 8.47 0.56
CA TRP A 38 11.38 7.61 0.42
C TRP A 38 11.38 6.45 1.41
N ILE A 39 10.98 6.67 2.66
CA ILE A 39 10.85 5.59 3.65
C ILE A 39 9.84 4.55 3.15
N TYR A 40 8.68 5.01 2.65
CA TYR A 40 7.66 4.11 2.10
C TYR A 40 8.18 3.30 0.90
N ASP A 41 8.91 3.93 -0.03
CA ASP A 41 9.51 3.24 -1.17
C ASP A 41 10.51 2.15 -0.72
N LYS A 42 11.31 2.42 0.31
CA LYS A 42 12.21 1.40 0.89
C LYS A 42 11.43 0.24 1.50
N LEU A 43 10.31 0.51 2.17
CA LEU A 43 9.43 -0.53 2.70
C LEU A 43 8.82 -1.37 1.57
N LEU A 44 8.38 -0.75 0.47
CA LEU A 44 7.92 -1.50 -0.71
C LEU A 44 9.02 -2.38 -1.30
N PHE A 45 10.25 -1.89 -1.37
CA PHE A 45 11.37 -2.66 -1.94
C PHE A 45 11.70 -3.90 -1.12
N ILE A 46 11.71 -3.77 0.21
CA ILE A 46 12.11 -4.85 1.13
C ILE A 46 10.92 -5.75 1.46
N LEU A 47 9.80 -5.17 1.91
CA LEU A 47 8.63 -5.88 2.44
C LEU A 47 7.53 -6.10 1.39
N GLY A 48 7.63 -5.47 0.23
CA GLY A 48 6.78 -5.75 -0.93
C GLY A 48 7.32 -6.87 -1.84
N GLY A 49 8.54 -7.36 -1.59
CA GLY A 49 9.14 -8.48 -2.33
C GLY A 49 9.75 -8.08 -3.68
N LEU A 50 10.10 -6.79 -3.86
CA LEU A 50 10.65 -6.28 -5.12
C LEU A 50 12.13 -6.62 -5.29
N LEU A 51 12.91 -6.58 -4.20
CA LEU A 51 14.34 -6.91 -4.24
C LEU A 51 14.60 -8.42 -4.22
N PHE A 52 13.82 -9.16 -3.43
CA PHE A 52 13.91 -10.60 -3.30
C PHE A 52 12.53 -11.18 -2.93
N PRO A 53 12.25 -12.45 -3.30
CA PRO A 53 11.08 -13.16 -2.81
C PRO A 53 10.99 -13.11 -1.28
N LEU A 54 9.80 -12.83 -0.75
CA LEU A 54 9.59 -12.71 0.70
C LEU A 54 9.90 -14.02 1.45
N GLU A 55 9.90 -15.15 0.75
CA GLU A 55 10.27 -16.46 1.29
C GLU A 55 11.73 -16.53 1.78
N LEU A 56 12.61 -15.72 1.21
CA LEU A 56 14.04 -15.66 1.56
C LEU A 56 14.32 -14.81 2.79
N LEU A 57 13.33 -14.06 3.29
CA LEU A 57 13.48 -13.29 4.52
C LEU A 57 13.56 -14.20 5.75
N PRO A 58 14.29 -13.78 6.81
CA PRO A 58 14.20 -14.41 8.12
C PRO A 58 12.75 -14.51 8.58
N GLU A 59 12.39 -15.60 9.28
CA GLU A 59 11.01 -15.95 9.61
C GLU A 59 10.22 -14.80 10.25
N PHE A 60 10.84 -14.09 11.19
CA PHE A 60 10.25 -12.92 11.83
C PHE A 60 9.85 -11.83 10.83
N LEU A 61 10.77 -11.44 9.93
CA LEU A 61 10.53 -10.40 8.93
C LEU A 61 9.53 -10.85 7.86
N ARG A 62 9.60 -12.12 7.46
CA ARG A 62 8.66 -12.71 6.52
C ARG A 62 7.22 -12.64 7.06
N ASN A 63 7.02 -13.04 8.31
CA ASN A 63 5.69 -13.01 8.93
C ASN A 63 5.13 -11.58 9.00
N ILE A 64 5.98 -10.57 9.26
CA ILE A 64 5.55 -9.17 9.20
C ILE A 64 5.19 -8.77 7.76
N ALA A 65 6.08 -9.02 6.80
CA ALA A 65 5.91 -8.62 5.41
C ALA A 65 4.64 -9.19 4.77
N LEU A 66 4.35 -10.47 5.02
CA LEU A 66 3.19 -11.17 4.45
C LEU A 66 1.85 -10.63 4.98
N ASN A 67 1.83 -9.92 6.10
CA ASN A 67 0.62 -9.33 6.67
C ASN A 67 0.48 -7.82 6.39
N LEU A 68 1.51 -7.18 5.81
CA LEU A 68 1.49 -5.76 5.48
C LEU A 68 0.83 -5.50 4.13
N PRO A 69 0.25 -4.31 3.92
CA PRO A 69 -0.34 -3.94 2.63
C PRO A 69 0.66 -4.12 1.49
N THR A 70 1.94 -3.78 1.70
CA THR A 70 3.01 -3.83 0.68
C THR A 70 3.10 -5.18 -0.06
N SER A 71 2.95 -6.31 0.64
CA SER A 71 2.99 -7.64 0.00
C SER A 71 1.75 -7.91 -0.85
N TYR A 72 0.59 -7.38 -0.47
CA TYR A 72 -0.66 -7.44 -1.24
C TYR A 72 -0.68 -6.47 -2.43
N LEU A 73 0.22 -5.48 -2.49
CA LEU A 73 0.35 -4.58 -3.65
C LEU A 73 1.28 -5.15 -4.73
N LEU A 74 2.31 -5.91 -4.32
CA LEU A 74 3.40 -6.34 -5.20
C LEU A 74 3.58 -7.86 -5.21
N TYR A 75 4.04 -8.44 -4.11
CA TYR A 75 4.42 -9.85 -4.02
C TYR A 75 3.29 -10.82 -4.40
N TYR A 76 2.11 -10.70 -3.78
CA TYR A 76 1.01 -11.64 -4.04
C TYR A 76 0.39 -11.49 -5.44
N PRO A 77 0.15 -10.27 -5.97
CA PRO A 77 -0.25 -10.10 -7.37
C PRO A 77 0.76 -10.68 -8.36
N ALA A 78 2.07 -10.50 -8.13
CA ALA A 78 3.12 -11.10 -8.95
C ALA A 78 3.08 -12.63 -8.88
N LYS A 79 2.89 -13.19 -7.68
CA LYS A 79 2.74 -14.64 -7.48
C LYS A 79 1.52 -15.20 -8.20
N LEU A 80 0.37 -14.50 -8.12
CA LEU A 80 -0.86 -14.88 -8.84
C LEU A 80 -0.69 -14.82 -10.36
N PHE A 81 0.11 -13.89 -10.87
CA PHE A 81 0.38 -13.78 -12.30
C PHE A 81 1.18 -14.99 -12.82
N VAL A 82 2.15 -15.47 -12.04
CA VAL A 82 3.00 -16.61 -12.41
C VAL A 82 2.31 -17.95 -12.14
N GLN A 83 1.73 -18.12 -10.94
CA GLN A 83 1.10 -19.35 -10.49
C GLN A 83 -0.26 -19.04 -9.86
N PHE A 84 -1.28 -18.98 -10.70
CA PHE A 84 -2.63 -18.67 -10.26
C PHE A 84 -3.25 -19.81 -9.46
N THR A 85 -3.84 -19.47 -8.31
CA THR A 85 -4.81 -20.33 -7.60
C THR A 85 -6.01 -19.49 -7.17
N TRP A 86 -7.21 -20.09 -7.18
CA TRP A 86 -8.43 -19.39 -6.76
C TRP A 86 -8.41 -19.00 -5.29
N GLU A 87 -7.84 -19.85 -4.44
CA GLU A 87 -7.69 -19.59 -3.00
C GLU A 87 -6.84 -18.33 -2.76
N LEU A 88 -5.67 -18.22 -3.40
CA LEU A 88 -4.82 -17.04 -3.27
C LEU A 88 -5.49 -15.81 -3.88
N PHE A 89 -6.21 -15.95 -5.00
CA PHE A 89 -6.91 -14.83 -5.63
C PHE A 89 -7.92 -14.20 -4.67
N TRP A 90 -8.78 -15.00 -4.06
CA TRP A 90 -9.78 -14.51 -3.11
C TRP A 90 -9.16 -13.94 -1.85
N GLN A 91 -8.08 -14.57 -1.34
CA GLN A 91 -7.32 -14.02 -0.22
C GLN A 91 -6.78 -12.63 -0.54
N VAL A 92 -6.10 -12.46 -1.68
CA VAL A 92 -5.52 -11.16 -2.09
C VAL A 92 -6.60 -10.11 -2.25
N LEU A 93 -7.68 -10.45 -2.96
CA LEU A 93 -8.80 -9.53 -3.18
C LEU A 93 -9.43 -9.07 -1.85
N PHE A 94 -9.67 -9.99 -0.93
CA PHE A 94 -10.25 -9.69 0.39
C PHE A 94 -9.38 -8.70 1.18
N PHE A 95 -8.07 -8.97 1.30
CA PHE A 95 -7.18 -8.08 2.03
C PHE A 95 -6.97 -6.74 1.33
N GLN A 96 -6.91 -6.70 -0.01
CA GLN A 96 -6.85 -5.44 -0.75
C GLN A 96 -8.11 -4.59 -0.55
N ILE A 97 -9.29 -5.18 -0.44
CA ILE A 97 -10.53 -4.45 -0.10
C ILE A 97 -10.45 -3.87 1.32
N ILE A 98 -9.95 -4.64 2.30
CA ILE A 98 -9.73 -4.15 3.67
C ILE A 98 -8.78 -2.94 3.65
N PHE A 99 -7.64 -3.05 2.96
CA PHE A 99 -6.68 -1.96 2.85
C PHE A 99 -7.24 -0.76 2.09
N LEU A 100 -8.03 -0.98 1.04
CA LEU A 100 -8.72 0.09 0.30
C LEU A 100 -9.59 0.91 1.26
N ILE A 101 -10.46 0.24 2.02
CA ILE A 101 -11.37 0.92 2.95
C ILE A 101 -10.57 1.65 4.04
N ALA A 102 -9.54 1.01 4.60
CA ALA A 102 -8.71 1.58 5.65
C ALA A 102 -7.96 2.84 5.18
N PHE A 103 -7.24 2.77 4.05
CA PHE A 103 -6.45 3.89 3.54
C PHE A 103 -7.31 4.98 2.90
N TYR A 104 -8.47 4.64 2.34
CA TYR A 104 -9.44 5.63 1.89
C TYR A 104 -9.98 6.43 3.08
N GLY A 105 -10.40 5.76 4.15
CA GLY A 105 -10.85 6.41 5.38
C GLY A 105 -9.76 7.30 5.99
N LEU A 106 -8.53 6.78 6.10
CA LEU A 106 -7.38 7.52 6.58
C LEU A 106 -7.11 8.78 5.74
N SER A 107 -7.10 8.64 4.41
CA SER A 107 -6.90 9.73 3.47
C SER A 107 -7.92 10.85 3.65
N LEU A 108 -9.21 10.50 3.79
CA LEU A 108 -10.27 11.49 4.03
C LEU A 108 -10.10 12.21 5.36
N ILE A 109 -9.73 11.49 6.43
CA ILE A 109 -9.51 12.06 7.76
C ILE A 109 -8.33 13.04 7.71
N LEU A 110 -7.17 12.60 7.22
CA LEU A 110 -5.97 13.43 7.14
C LEU A 110 -6.19 14.66 6.28
N PHE A 111 -6.82 14.51 5.12
CA PHE A 111 -7.12 15.64 4.24
C PHE A 111 -8.03 16.69 4.90
N ARG A 112 -9.08 16.25 5.60
CA ARG A 112 -10.00 17.15 6.33
C ARG A 112 -9.29 17.91 7.46
N ILE A 113 -8.41 17.25 8.21
CA ILE A 113 -7.66 17.91 9.29
C ILE A 113 -6.64 18.89 8.68
N GLY A 114 -5.97 18.48 7.61
CA GLY A 114 -4.96 19.27 6.91
C GLY A 114 -5.51 20.58 6.34
N ILE A 115 -6.64 20.52 5.62
CA ILE A 115 -7.30 21.73 5.08
C ILE A 115 -7.64 22.73 6.18
N LYS A 116 -8.21 22.26 7.31
CA LYS A 116 -8.58 23.14 8.43
C LYS A 116 -7.37 23.90 8.97
N LYS A 117 -6.22 23.24 9.06
CA LYS A 117 -4.98 23.86 9.54
C LYS A 117 -4.49 24.97 8.60
N VAL A 118 -4.52 24.74 7.29
CA VAL A 118 -4.12 25.76 6.31
C VAL A 118 -5.09 26.95 6.32
N SER A 119 -6.40 26.70 6.44
CA SER A 119 -7.40 27.77 6.48
C SER A 119 -7.32 28.69 7.71
N ILE A 120 -6.71 28.24 8.81
CA ILE A 120 -6.53 29.05 10.02
C ILE A 120 -5.35 30.03 9.88
N ASN A 121 -4.35 29.69 9.06
CA ASN A 121 -3.14 30.50 8.85
C ASN A 121 -3.20 31.39 7.60
N GLY A 122 -4.30 31.33 6.83
CA GLY A 122 -4.48 32.03 5.55
C GLY A 122 -5.73 32.90 5.48
N GLY A 123 -6.23 33.38 6.63
CA GLY A 123 -7.16 34.50 6.70
C GLY A 123 -6.44 35.83 6.49
#